data_AF-A0A6G2FWW0-F1
#
_entry.id   AF-A0A6G2FWW0-F1
#
_cell.length_a   1.000
_cell.length_b   1.000
_cell.length_c   1.000
_cell.angle_alpha   90.00
_cell.angle_beta   90.00
_cell.angle_gamma   90.00
#
_symmetry.space_group_name_H-M   'P 1'
#
loop_
_entity.id
_entity.type
_entity.pdbx_description
1 polymer ?
#
loop_
_entity_poly.entity_id
_entity_poly.type
_entity_poly.pdbx_seq_one_letter_code
_entity_poly.pdbx_strand_id
1 'polypeptide(L)'
;GAAFFETHLVDYDPCSNYGNWAYVAGVGNDSRDRAFDVLEQARTYDPDARYVERWVPELAAVPPAYAHEPWRMDAAEQDSFGVELGVDYPEPMVRLDS
;
A
#
# COMPACT_ATOMS: atom_id res chain seq x y z
N GLY A 1 3.42 -15.60 0.92
CA GLY A 1 3.46 -14.64 2.03
C GLY A 1 4.59 -14.97 2.98
N ALA A 2 4.36 -15.88 3.93
CA ALA A 2 5.31 -16.20 5.01
C ALA A 2 6.72 -16.59 4.54
N ALA A 3 6.85 -17.45 3.51
CA ALA A 3 8.16 -17.87 2.98
C ALA A 3 8.96 -16.73 2.31
N PHE A 4 8.29 -15.71 1.78
CA PHE A 4 8.97 -14.52 1.21
C PHE A 4 9.55 -13.65 2.33
N PHE A 5 8.78 -13.49 3.42
CA PHE A 5 9.18 -12.76 4.63
C PHE A 5 10.34 -13.48 5.36
N GLU A 6 10.33 -14.82 5.41
CA GLU A 6 11.41 -15.64 5.99
C GLU A 6 12.77 -15.42 5.32
N THR A 7 12.80 -14.99 4.05
CA THR A 7 14.06 -14.79 3.31
C THR A 7 14.56 -13.34 3.38
N HIS A 8 13.69 -12.36 3.67
CA HIS A 8 14.02 -10.93 3.53
C HIS A 8 14.01 -10.14 4.86
N LEU A 9 13.43 -10.69 5.93
CA LEU A 9 13.43 -10.04 7.25
C LEU A 9 14.74 -10.29 8.00
N VAL A 10 15.45 -9.21 8.36
CA VAL A 10 16.67 -9.24 9.16
C VAL A 10 16.40 -9.66 10.62
N ASP A 11 15.16 -9.52 11.10
CA ASP A 11 14.69 -9.83 12.45
C ASP A 11 13.80 -11.09 12.51
N TYR A 12 13.96 -12.02 11.57
CA TYR A 12 13.13 -13.21 11.47
C TYR A 12 13.12 -14.07 12.75
N ASP A 13 11.94 -14.19 13.37
CA ASP A 13 11.60 -15.20 14.36
C ASP A 13 10.43 -16.07 13.84
N PRO A 14 10.59 -17.41 13.75
CA PRO A 14 9.61 -18.29 13.13
C PRO A 14 8.26 -18.31 13.86
N CYS A 15 8.25 -18.25 15.20
CA CYS A 15 7.00 -18.29 15.97
C CYS A 15 6.14 -17.04 15.73
N SER A 16 6.78 -15.87 15.69
CA SER A 16 6.09 -14.60 15.49
C SER A 16 5.62 -14.39 14.06
N ASN A 17 6.39 -14.85 13.06
CA ASN A 17 6.03 -14.72 11.64
C ASN A 17 4.84 -15.60 11.28
N TYR A 18 4.90 -16.91 11.58
CA TYR A 18 3.81 -17.83 11.25
C TYR A 18 2.54 -17.56 12.08
N GLY A 19 2.68 -17.08 13.32
CA GLY A 19 1.55 -16.64 14.17
C GLY A 19 0.82 -15.41 13.61
N ASN A 20 1.56 -14.38 13.20
CA ASN A 20 0.95 -13.19 12.57
C ASN A 20 0.34 -13.50 11.20
N TRP A 21 0.97 -14.36 10.39
CA TRP A 21 0.40 -14.78 9.11
C TRP A 21 -0.90 -15.58 9.28
N ALA A 22 -1.00 -16.45 10.29
CA ALA A 22 -2.25 -17.15 10.61
C ALA A 22 -3.35 -16.20 11.10
N TYR A 23 -2.97 -15.13 11.81
CA TYR A 23 -3.88 -14.09 12.28
C TYR A 23 -4.41 -13.20 11.14
N VAL A 24 -3.52 -12.74 10.24
CA VAL A 24 -3.88 -11.90 9.09
C VAL A 24 -4.65 -12.68 8.02
N ALA A 25 -4.39 -13.98 7.85
CA ALA A 25 -5.10 -14.83 6.90
C ALA A 25 -6.48 -15.30 7.39
N GLY A 26 -6.92 -14.91 8.59
CA GLY A 26 -8.26 -15.22 9.11
C GLY A 26 -8.50 -16.70 9.47
N VAL A 27 -7.44 -17.52 9.57
CA VAL A 27 -7.53 -18.96 9.94
C VAL A 27 -7.35 -19.16 11.46
N GLY A 28 -7.09 -18.07 12.21
CA GLY A 28 -7.04 -18.05 13.66
C GLY A 28 -8.43 -17.92 14.31
N ASN A 29 -8.53 -18.33 15.58
CA ASN A 29 -9.74 -18.26 16.41
C ASN A 29 -10.06 -16.81 16.86
N ASP A 30 -10.17 -15.85 15.93
CA ASP A 30 -10.64 -14.49 16.18
C ASP A 30 -11.87 -14.23 15.28
N SER A 31 -13.00 -13.89 15.88
CA SER A 31 -14.30 -13.74 15.21
C SER A 31 -14.49 -12.37 14.54
N ARG A 32 -13.38 -11.71 14.19
CA ARG A 32 -13.39 -10.37 13.61
C ARG A 32 -13.10 -10.46 12.12
N ASP A 33 -14.11 -10.17 11.30
CA ASP A 33 -13.92 -9.85 9.88
C ASP A 33 -13.12 -8.54 9.79
N ARG A 34 -11.80 -8.66 9.77
CA ARG A 34 -10.89 -7.54 9.54
C ARG A 34 -10.66 -7.41 8.03
N ALA A 35 -11.52 -6.63 7.37
CA ALA A 35 -11.18 -6.07 6.07
C ALA A 35 -10.09 -5.01 6.29
N PHE A 36 -8.95 -5.18 5.63
CA PHE A 36 -7.85 -4.22 5.71
C PHE A 36 -8.07 -3.14 4.64
N ASP A 37 -8.68 -2.02 5.03
CA ASP A 37 -8.79 -0.86 4.15
C ASP A 37 -7.44 -0.15 4.05
N VAL A 38 -6.72 -0.43 2.97
CA VAL A 38 -5.40 0.13 2.69
C VAL A 38 -5.44 1.67 2.60
N LEU A 39 -6.54 2.24 2.09
CA LEU A 39 -6.67 3.69 1.90
C LEU A 39 -6.91 4.41 3.21
N GLU A 40 -7.78 3.87 4.07
CA GLU A 40 -8.01 4.43 5.40
C GLU A 40 -6.72 4.40 6.25
N GLN A 41 -5.98 3.29 6.17
CA GLN A 41 -4.68 3.15 6.85
C GLN A 41 -3.66 4.14 6.30
N ALA A 42 -3.55 4.29 4.98
CA ALA A 42 -2.63 5.24 4.37
C ALA A 42 -2.92 6.69 4.81
N ARG A 43 -4.20 7.09 4.85
CA ARG A 43 -4.61 8.42 5.34
C ARG A 43 -4.34 8.61 6.83
N THR A 44 -4.46 7.56 7.63
CA THR A 44 -4.26 7.62 9.09
C THR A 44 -2.78 7.68 9.46
N TYR A 45 -1.94 6.87 8.81
CA TYR A 45 -0.52 6.70 9.17
C TYR A 45 0.43 7.57 8.34
N ASP A 46 0.02 8.02 7.16
CA ASP A 46 0.83 8.88 6.27
C ASP A 46 0.00 10.01 5.64
N PRO A 47 -0.60 10.93 6.44
CA PRO A 47 -1.46 12.00 5.93
C PRO A 47 -0.73 12.96 4.97
N ASP A 48 0.58 13.12 5.13
CA ASP A 48 1.42 13.98 4.30
C ASP A 48 2.06 13.23 3.11
N ALA A 49 1.73 11.95 2.90
CA ALA A 49 2.32 11.09 1.86
C ALA A 49 3.88 11.03 1.86
N ARG A 50 4.52 11.33 2.99
CA ARG A 50 5.99 11.37 3.10
C ARG A 50 6.61 9.99 2.98
N TYR A 51 5.90 8.96 3.41
CA TYR A 51 6.36 7.60 3.25
C TYR A 51 6.31 7.19 1.78
N VAL A 52 5.22 7.53 1.08
CA VAL A 52 5.06 7.29 -0.36
C VAL A 52 6.13 8.05 -1.16
N GLU A 53 6.31 9.35 -0.91
CA GLU A 53 7.33 10.19 -1.56
C GLU A 53 8.74 9.58 -1.42
N ARG A 54 9.05 9.03 -0.24
CA ARG A 54 10.36 8.47 0.06
C ARG A 54 10.63 7.14 -0.64
N TRP A 55 9.61 6.29 -0.77
CA TRP A 55 9.77 4.92 -1.26
C TRP A 55 9.33 4.74 -2.72
N VAL A 56 8.55 5.67 -3.25
CA VAL A 56 8.04 5.70 -4.63
C VAL A 56 8.42 7.06 -5.24
N PRO A 57 9.67 7.21 -5.70
CA PRO A 57 10.17 8.50 -6.20
C PRO A 57 9.41 8.99 -7.43
N GLU A 58 8.75 8.10 -8.18
CA GLU A 58 7.90 8.46 -9.32
C GLU A 58 6.69 9.29 -8.88
N LEU A 59 6.20 9.09 -7.65
CA LEU A 59 5.07 9.85 -7.08
C LEU A 59 5.52 11.04 -6.22
N ALA A 60 6.83 11.35 -6.15
CA ALA A 60 7.34 12.38 -5.24
C ALA A 60 6.84 13.79 -5.56
N ALA A 61 6.50 14.06 -6.83
CA ALA A 61 5.92 15.33 -7.26
C ALA A 61 4.39 15.41 -7.05
N VAL A 62 3.75 14.30 -6.70
CA VAL A 62 2.30 14.20 -6.55
C VAL A 62 1.89 14.69 -5.16
N PRO A 63 0.88 15.57 -5.04
CA PRO A 63 0.45 16.06 -3.75
C PRO A 63 -0.19 14.93 -2.90
N PRO A 64 -0.17 15.04 -1.56
CA PRO A 64 -0.65 13.97 -0.67
C PRO A 64 -2.10 13.54 -0.90
N ALA A 65 -2.93 14.45 -1.44
CA ALA A 65 -4.31 14.16 -1.82
C ALA A 65 -4.42 13.07 -2.90
N TYR A 66 -3.43 12.94 -3.77
CA TYR A 66 -3.40 11.98 -4.87
C TYR A 66 -2.31 10.92 -4.72
N ALA A 67 -1.28 11.13 -3.88
CA ALA A 67 -0.19 10.17 -3.72
C ALA A 67 -0.65 8.78 -3.26
N HIS A 68 -1.71 8.69 -2.47
CA HIS A 68 -2.33 7.42 -2.03
C HIS A 68 -3.33 6.84 -3.03
N GLU A 69 -3.86 7.67 -3.91
CA GLU A 69 -4.88 7.31 -4.90
C GLU A 69 -4.55 7.94 -6.26
N PRO A 70 -3.40 7.61 -6.88
CA PRO A 70 -2.93 8.32 -8.07
C PRO A 70 -3.86 8.13 -9.27
N TRP A 71 -4.64 7.04 -9.29
CA TRP A 71 -5.71 6.77 -10.27
C TRP A 71 -6.89 7.75 -10.22
N ARG A 72 -6.96 8.64 -9.23
CA ARG A 72 -7.95 9.72 -9.20
C ARG A 72 -7.52 10.96 -9.97
N MET A 73 -6.25 11.07 -10.36
CA MET A 73 -5.75 12.18 -11.15
C MET A 73 -6.28 12.09 -12.59
N ASP A 74 -6.75 13.21 -13.12
CA ASP A 74 -7.03 13.31 -14.55
C ASP A 74 -5.73 13.39 -15.38
N ALA A 75 -5.85 13.32 -16.71
CA ALA A 75 -4.69 13.37 -17.59
C ALA A 75 -3.93 14.71 -17.51
N ALA A 76 -4.61 15.82 -17.21
CA ALA A 76 -3.97 17.12 -17.11
C ALA A 76 -3.20 17.27 -15.79
N GLU A 77 -3.71 16.69 -14.70
CA GLU A 77 -3.04 16.59 -13.41
C GLU A 77 -1.81 15.68 -13.51
N GLN A 78 -1.95 14.52 -14.17
CA GLN A 78 -0.83 13.60 -14.47
C GLN A 78 0.30 14.31 -15.23
N ASP A 79 -0.04 15.03 -16.31
CA ASP A 79 0.93 15.83 -17.07
C ASP A 79 1.57 16.94 -16.21
N SER A 80 0.79 17.59 -15.33
CA SER A 80 1.28 18.66 -14.46
C SER A 80 2.26 18.16 -13.40
N PHE A 81 2.12 16.92 -12.94
CA PHE A 81 3.02 16.31 -11.97
C PHE A 81 4.10 15.43 -12.62
N GLY A 82 4.03 15.22 -13.94
CA GLY A 82 4.99 14.42 -14.70
C GLY A 82 4.92 12.94 -14.36
N VAL A 83 3.70 12.42 -14.11
CA VAL A 83 3.46 11.01 -13.77
C VAL A 83 2.42 10.45 -14.73
N GLU A 84 2.81 9.50 -15.58
CA GLU A 84 1.86 8.80 -16.45
C GLU A 84 1.48 7.43 -15.88
N LEU A 85 0.19 7.25 -15.57
CA LEU A 85 -0.32 5.96 -15.12
C LEU A 85 -0.27 4.91 -16.24
N GLY A 86 0.29 3.74 -15.94
CA GLY A 86 0.56 2.67 -16.89
C GLY A 86 1.96 2.72 -17.51
N VAL A 87 2.71 3.82 -17.32
CA VAL A 87 4.10 3.96 -17.76
C VAL A 87 5.03 4.13 -16.57
N ASP A 88 4.88 5.20 -15.80
CA ASP A 88 5.73 5.53 -14.64
C ASP A 88 5.23 4.84 -13.36
N TYR A 89 3.92 4.74 -13.20
CA TYR A 89 3.29 4.05 -12.07
C TYR A 89 2.15 3.15 -12.57
N PRO A 90 2.05 1.89 -12.12
CA PRO A 90 1.04 0.97 -12.64
C PRO A 90 -0.38 1.40 -12.28
N GLU A 91 -1.33 1.11 -13.18
CA GLU A 91 -2.75 1.23 -12.86
C GLU A 91 -3.14 0.22 -11.75
N PRO A 92 -4.17 0.52 -10.94
CA PRO A 92 -4.62 -0.38 -9.88
C PRO A 92 -4.99 -1.76 -10.43
N MET A 93 -4.26 -2.79 -9.99
CA MET A 93 -4.50 -4.18 -10.45
C MET A 93 -5.85 -4.74 -9.99
N VAL A 94 -6.40 -4.19 -8.91
CA VAL A 94 -7.72 -4.54 -8.38
C VAL A 94 -8.47 -3.25 -8.08
N ARG A 95 -9.73 -3.16 -8.49
CA ARG A 95 -10.60 -2.06 -8.09
C ARG A 95 -10.96 -2.22 -6.63
N LEU A 96 -10.46 -1.31 -5.80
CA LEU A 96 -10.89 -1.14 -4.42
C LEU A 96 -12.18 -0.32 -4.44
N ASP A 97 -13.27 -0.94 -4.91
CA ASP A 97 -14.60 -0.36 -4.76
C ASP A 97 -15.05 -0.60 -3.31
N SER A 98 -15.30 0.49 -2.57
CA SER A 98 -15.88 0.44 -1.23
C SER A 98 -17.37 0.13 -1.26
#